data_AF-A0A958NZ31-F1
#
_entry.id   AF-A0A958NZ31-F1
#
_cell.length_a   1.000
_cell.length_b   1.000
_cell.length_c   1.000
_cell.angle_alpha   90.00
_cell.angle_beta   90.00
_cell.angle_gamma   90.00
#
_symmetry.space_group_name_H-M   'P 1'
#
loop_
_entity.id
_entity.type
_entity.pdbx_description
1 polymer ?
#
loop_
_entity_poly.entity_id
_entity_poly.type
_entity_poly.pdbx_seq_one_letter_code
_entity_poly.pdbx_strand_id
1 'polypeptide(L)'
;MLILKASLFGLLFFVQASYGSYLVCGPDASAGSRPLIVMLHGCDQTAAEFQRSTEICELAKKEQFHVLFPEQSRARNPIGCWNWYDAKKIEEEAQAVTATLQRVFEHKPIDKAKVHVAGISAGGAFAGYLASCHSDVF
;
A
#
# COMPACT_ATOMS: atom_id res chain seq x y z
N MET A 1 -36.39 -1.49 -27.13
CA MET A 1 -37.35 -2.12 -26.19
C MET A 1 -36.55 -3.06 -25.30
N LEU A 2 -36.57 -2.80 -24.00
CA LEU A 2 -35.89 -3.57 -22.94
C LEU A 2 -36.08 -5.09 -23.11
N ILE A 3 -35.10 -5.88 -22.64
CA ILE A 3 -35.25 -6.71 -21.43
C ILE A 3 -33.84 -7.05 -20.91
N LEU A 4 -33.60 -6.65 -19.66
CA LEU A 4 -32.49 -7.08 -18.82
C LEU A 4 -32.47 -8.61 -18.70
N LYS A 5 -31.29 -9.22 -18.80
CA LYS A 5 -30.99 -10.43 -18.03
C LYS A 5 -29.93 -10.07 -16.99
N ALA A 6 -30.41 -9.73 -15.80
CA ALA A 6 -29.61 -9.75 -14.59
C ALA A 6 -29.12 -11.20 -14.39
N SER A 7 -27.82 -11.42 -14.51
CA SER A 7 -27.20 -12.67 -14.09
C SER A 7 -26.95 -12.57 -12.59
N LEU A 8 -27.75 -13.30 -11.82
CA LEU A 8 -27.50 -13.59 -10.41
C LEU A 8 -26.28 -14.52 -10.32
N PHE A 9 -25.09 -13.94 -10.25
CA PHE A 9 -23.93 -14.59 -9.63
C PHE A 9 -23.34 -13.56 -8.69
N GLY A 10 -23.51 -13.81 -7.39
CA GLY A 10 -23.10 -12.90 -6.34
C GLY A 10 -21.63 -12.51 -6.50
N LEU A 11 -21.37 -11.21 -6.47
CA LEU A 11 -20.03 -10.68 -6.27
C LEU A 11 -19.55 -11.16 -4.89
N LEU A 12 -18.93 -12.33 -4.86
CA LEU A 12 -17.82 -12.57 -3.96
C LEU A 12 -16.73 -11.59 -4.39
N PHE A 13 -16.82 -10.35 -3.91
CA PHE A 13 -15.60 -9.58 -3.70
C PHE A 13 -14.77 -10.47 -2.78
N PHE A 14 -13.80 -11.19 -3.36
CA PHE A 14 -12.72 -11.74 -2.58
C PHE A 14 -12.26 -10.57 -1.71
N VAL A 15 -12.40 -10.71 -0.39
CA VAL A 15 -11.77 -9.79 0.54
C VAL A 15 -10.28 -9.99 0.28
N GLN A 16 -9.76 -9.22 -0.67
CA GLN A 16 -8.33 -9.13 -0.91
C GLN A 16 -7.78 -8.67 0.41
N ALA A 17 -7.11 -9.59 1.10
CA ALA A 17 -6.87 -9.45 2.52
C ALA A 17 -5.94 -8.26 2.68
N SER A 18 -6.50 -7.09 2.99
CA SER A 18 -5.73 -5.89 3.22
C SER A 18 -5.03 -6.01 4.56
N TYR A 19 -4.04 -5.17 4.78
CA TYR A 19 -3.70 -4.85 6.15
C TYR A 19 -4.87 -4.11 6.83
N GLY A 20 -5.03 -4.36 8.12
CA GLY A 20 -6.15 -3.78 8.89
C GLY A 20 -5.97 -2.28 9.12
N SER A 21 -4.72 -1.81 9.25
CA SER A 21 -4.36 -0.43 9.53
C SER A 21 -3.31 0.10 8.56
N TYR A 22 -3.38 1.39 8.30
CA TYR A 22 -2.39 2.13 7.52
C TYR A 22 -2.43 3.61 7.92
N LEU A 23 -1.35 4.34 7.62
CA LEU A 23 -1.29 5.79 7.78
C LEU A 23 -1.06 6.43 6.42
N VAL A 24 -1.60 7.65 6.23
CA VAL A 24 -1.34 8.47 5.04
C VAL A 24 -0.97 9.87 5.50
N CYS A 25 0.10 10.42 4.93
CA CYS A 25 0.43 11.83 5.04
C CYS A 25 0.73 12.42 3.66
N GLY A 26 0.78 13.74 3.57
CA GLY A 26 0.98 14.46 2.32
C GLY A 26 0.25 15.80 2.34
N PRO A 27 0.14 16.48 1.19
CA PRO A 27 -0.55 17.75 1.11
C PRO A 27 -2.04 17.59 1.43
N ASP A 28 -2.64 18.68 1.90
CA ASP A 28 -4.10 18.81 1.89
C ASP A 28 -4.62 18.63 0.46
N ALA A 29 -5.89 18.26 0.33
CA ALA A 29 -6.53 18.05 -0.97
C ALA A 29 -6.59 19.38 -1.75
N SER A 30 -5.48 19.72 -2.41
CA SER A 30 -5.37 20.77 -3.39
C SER A 30 -5.75 20.22 -4.77
N ALA A 31 -6.07 21.10 -5.72
CA ALA A 31 -6.50 20.68 -7.04
C ALA A 31 -5.43 19.82 -7.74
N GLY A 32 -5.81 18.60 -8.14
CA GLY A 32 -5.02 17.70 -8.98
C GLY A 32 -4.52 16.42 -8.29
N SER A 33 -4.34 15.37 -9.09
CA SER A 33 -3.76 14.11 -8.66
C SER A 33 -2.24 14.22 -8.44
N ARG A 34 -1.73 13.68 -7.32
CA ARG A 34 -0.32 13.76 -6.93
C ARG A 34 0.36 12.38 -6.85
N PRO A 35 1.70 12.29 -7.04
CA PRO A 35 2.43 11.04 -6.83
C PRO A 35 2.24 10.48 -5.42
N LEU A 36 2.44 9.16 -5.27
CA LEU A 36 2.40 8.47 -3.98
C LEU A 36 3.66 7.61 -3.80
N ILE A 37 4.24 7.64 -2.61
CA ILE A 37 5.28 6.68 -2.18
C ILE A 37 4.68 5.75 -1.13
N VAL A 38 4.77 4.45 -1.34
CA VAL A 38 4.48 3.43 -0.33
C VAL A 38 5.77 3.15 0.46
N MET A 39 5.73 3.39 1.76
CA MET A 39 6.86 3.27 2.68
C MET A 39 6.68 2.05 3.60
N LEU A 40 7.49 1.02 3.37
CA LEU A 40 7.44 -0.27 4.07
C LEU A 40 8.45 -0.34 5.22
N HIS A 41 7.96 -0.54 6.44
CA HIS A 41 8.78 -0.62 7.65
C HIS A 41 9.60 -1.92 7.73
N GLY A 42 10.61 -1.99 8.60
CA GLY A 42 11.36 -3.22 8.88
C GLY A 42 10.62 -4.18 9.82
N CYS A 43 11.17 -5.39 10.06
CA CYS A 43 10.62 -6.26 11.09
C CYS A 43 10.63 -5.53 12.45
N ASP A 44 9.72 -5.94 13.33
CA ASP A 44 9.50 -5.42 14.69
C ASP A 44 8.97 -3.98 14.78
N GLN A 45 9.20 -3.15 13.76
CA GLN A 45 8.65 -1.80 13.68
C GLN A 45 7.15 -1.79 13.37
N THR A 46 6.50 -0.69 13.73
CA THR A 46 5.14 -0.32 13.25
C THR A 46 5.22 0.76 12.17
N ALA A 47 4.15 0.90 11.39
CA ALA A 47 3.96 1.99 10.43
C ALA A 47 4.08 3.36 11.10
N ALA A 48 3.55 3.52 12.33
CA ALA A 48 3.61 4.77 13.08
C ALA A 48 5.04 5.13 13.53
N GLU A 49 5.81 4.14 13.99
CA GLU A 49 7.23 4.34 14.33
C GLU A 49 8.06 4.66 13.09
N PHE A 50 7.83 3.93 12.00
CA PHE A 50 8.54 4.18 10.77
C PHE A 50 8.23 5.57 10.19
N GLN A 51 6.95 5.97 10.16
CA GLN A 51 6.53 7.31 9.76
C GLN A 51 7.26 8.39 10.57
N ARG A 52 7.27 8.27 11.91
CA ARG A 52 7.96 9.23 12.79
C ARG A 52 9.47 9.28 12.54
N SER A 53 10.10 8.15 12.22
CA SER A 53 11.55 8.06 12.03
C SER A 53 12.07 8.65 10.71
N THR A 54 11.20 8.90 9.73
CA THR A 54 11.61 9.29 8.36
C THR A 54 11.51 10.78 8.08
N GLU A 55 10.73 11.53 8.88
CA GLU A 55 10.37 12.94 8.64
C GLU A 55 9.75 13.23 7.25
N ILE A 56 9.46 12.18 6.47
CA ILE A 56 9.10 12.28 5.05
C ILE A 56 7.75 12.98 4.86
N CYS A 57 6.89 13.01 5.89
CA CYS A 57 5.60 13.70 5.81
C CYS A 57 5.74 15.21 5.61
N GLU A 58 6.77 15.84 6.19
CA GLU A 58 7.01 17.27 5.98
C GLU A 58 7.55 17.54 4.57
N LEU A 59 8.43 16.66 4.08
CA LEU A 59 8.88 16.69 2.69
C LEU A 59 7.72 16.47 1.71
N ALA A 60 6.84 15.52 1.99
CA ALA A 60 5.67 15.19 1.18
C ALA A 60 4.73 16.38 1.02
N LYS A 61 4.48 17.13 2.10
CA LYS A 61 3.72 18.40 2.05
C LYS A 61 4.44 19.45 1.20
N LYS A 62 5.74 19.64 1.41
CA LYS A 62 6.54 20.66 0.71
C LYS A 62 6.63 20.39 -0.79
N GLU A 63 6.90 19.15 -1.17
CA GLU A 63 7.15 18.73 -2.55
C GLU A 63 5.91 18.14 -3.24
N GLN A 64 4.74 18.22 -2.58
CA GLN A 64 3.43 17.89 -3.16
C GLN A 64 3.30 16.43 -3.64
N PHE A 65 3.65 15.47 -2.78
CA PHE A 65 3.38 14.04 -2.96
C PHE A 65 2.72 13.43 -1.72
N HIS A 66 2.07 12.29 -1.87
CA HIS A 66 1.51 11.53 -0.75
C HIS A 66 2.46 10.42 -0.30
N VAL A 67 2.33 10.00 0.95
CA VAL A 67 3.03 8.83 1.48
C VAL A 67 2.03 7.92 2.17
N LEU A 68 2.04 6.64 1.80
CA LEU A 68 1.28 5.57 2.44
C LEU A 68 2.25 4.72 3.27
N PHE A 69 1.90 4.51 4.53
CA PHE A 69 2.56 3.56 5.43
C PHE A 69 1.59 2.42 5.77
N PRO A 70 1.63 1.28 5.05
CA PRO A 70 0.85 0.11 5.43
C PRO A 70 1.47 -0.55 6.69
N GLU A 71 0.63 -1.05 7.59
CA GLU A 71 1.06 -1.81 8.78
C GLU A 71 1.03 -3.30 8.51
N GLN A 72 2.14 -4.02 8.71
CA GLN A 72 2.13 -5.47 8.60
C GLN A 72 1.29 -6.11 9.73
N SER A 73 0.35 -6.99 9.38
CA SER A 73 -0.50 -7.70 10.34
C SER A 73 0.29 -8.67 11.22
N ARG A 74 0.28 -8.45 12.53
CA ARG A 74 0.88 -9.38 13.51
C ARG A 74 0.22 -10.76 13.53
N ALA A 75 -1.00 -10.89 12.98
CA ALA A 75 -1.65 -12.19 12.77
C ALA A 75 -1.02 -12.98 11.60
N ARG A 76 -0.40 -12.31 10.63
CA ARG A 76 0.29 -12.96 9.50
C ARG A 76 1.76 -13.22 9.78
N ASN A 77 2.40 -12.34 10.53
CA ASN A 77 3.76 -12.52 11.00
C ASN A 77 3.91 -11.93 12.42
N PRO A 78 4.14 -12.74 13.46
CA PRO A 78 4.15 -12.28 14.85
C PRO A 78 5.14 -11.15 15.16
N ILE A 79 6.25 -11.08 14.42
CA ILE A 79 7.26 -10.01 14.58
C ILE A 79 7.08 -8.88 13.57
N GLY A 80 5.92 -8.77 12.91
CA GLY A 80 5.64 -7.63 12.03
C GLY A 80 6.46 -7.63 10.75
N CYS A 81 7.12 -8.73 10.43
CA CYS A 81 7.98 -8.78 9.26
C CYS A 81 7.17 -9.10 8.00
N TRP A 82 7.48 -8.43 6.90
CA TRP A 82 6.98 -8.78 5.57
C TRP A 82 7.50 -10.17 5.20
N ASN A 83 6.63 -11.07 4.74
CA ASN A 83 7.02 -12.44 4.35
C ASN A 83 7.70 -12.47 2.95
N TRP A 84 8.62 -11.53 2.68
CA TRP A 84 9.34 -11.37 1.41
C TRP A 84 10.26 -12.54 1.04
N TYR A 85 10.64 -13.35 2.03
CA TYR A 85 11.53 -14.51 1.85
C TYR A 85 10.74 -15.81 1.62
N ASP A 86 9.42 -15.80 1.83
CA ASP A 86 8.57 -16.98 1.70
C ASP A 86 7.85 -16.94 0.35
N ALA A 87 8.34 -17.73 -0.61
CA ALA A 87 7.78 -17.80 -1.96
C ALA A 87 6.29 -18.19 -1.99
N LYS A 88 5.76 -18.82 -0.93
CA LYS A 88 4.34 -19.18 -0.85
C LYS A 88 3.47 -18.03 -0.36
N LYS A 89 4.05 -17.02 0.32
CA LYS A 89 3.33 -15.92 0.97
C LYS A 89 3.58 -14.57 0.32
N ILE A 90 4.70 -14.41 -0.39
CA ILE A 90 5.12 -13.12 -0.93
C ILE A 90 4.06 -12.47 -1.82
N GLU A 91 3.32 -13.28 -2.57
CA GLU A 91 2.24 -12.79 -3.43
C GLU A 91 1.00 -12.36 -2.62
N GLU A 92 0.68 -13.05 -1.52
CA GLU A 92 -0.39 -12.65 -0.60
C GLU A 92 -0.03 -11.34 0.14
N GLU A 93 1.25 -11.11 0.43
CA GLU A 93 1.73 -9.84 0.97
C GLU A 93 1.56 -8.72 -0.06
N ALA A 94 1.91 -8.98 -1.32
CA ALA A 94 1.77 -8.00 -2.40
C ALA A 94 0.31 -7.61 -2.61
N GLN A 95 -0.58 -8.60 -2.67
CA GLN A 95 -2.02 -8.39 -2.76
C GLN A 95 -2.56 -7.57 -1.59
N ALA A 96 -2.01 -7.72 -0.39
CA ALA A 96 -2.43 -6.97 0.79
C ALA A 96 -2.00 -5.50 0.76
N VAL A 97 -0.77 -5.23 0.32
CA VAL A 97 -0.30 -3.85 0.08
C VAL A 97 -1.13 -3.20 -1.03
N THR A 98 -1.33 -3.89 -2.16
CA THR A 98 -2.12 -3.36 -3.28
C THR A 98 -3.59 -3.14 -2.91
N ALA A 99 -4.20 -4.02 -2.11
CA ALA A 99 -5.55 -3.79 -1.59
C ALA A 99 -5.61 -2.57 -0.66
N THR A 100 -4.58 -2.35 0.15
CA THR A 100 -4.47 -1.15 1.01
C THR A 100 -4.35 0.11 0.15
N LEU A 101 -3.52 0.06 -0.90
CA LEU A 101 -3.33 1.12 -1.88
C LEU A 101 -4.63 1.48 -2.61
N GLN A 102 -5.42 0.49 -3.02
CA GLN A 102 -6.72 0.70 -3.66
C GLN A 102 -7.67 1.51 -2.76
N ARG A 103 -7.75 1.21 -1.46
CA ARG A 103 -8.54 2.00 -0.50
C ARG A 103 -8.07 3.45 -0.38
N VAL A 104 -6.76 3.68 -0.48
CA VAL A 104 -6.22 5.06 -0.47
C VAL A 104 -6.66 5.82 -1.72
N PHE A 105 -6.71 5.18 -2.88
CA PHE A 105 -7.20 5.81 -4.12
C PHE A 105 -8.66 6.24 -4.07
N GLU A 106 -9.48 5.63 -3.22
CA GLU A 106 -10.89 6.01 -3.04
C GLU A 106 -11.06 7.32 -2.26
N HIS A 107 -10.03 7.74 -1.51
CA HIS A 107 -10.13 8.84 -0.56
C HIS A 107 -9.10 9.95 -0.76
N LYS A 108 -8.11 9.75 -1.65
CA LYS A 108 -7.04 10.70 -1.94
C LYS A 108 -6.84 10.89 -3.45
N PRO A 109 -6.58 12.12 -3.93
CA PRO A 109 -6.30 12.37 -5.33
C PRO A 109 -4.88 11.91 -5.68
N ILE A 110 -4.71 10.62 -6.00
CA ILE A 110 -3.41 10.03 -6.37
C ILE A 110 -3.30 9.89 -7.90
N ASP A 111 -2.13 10.28 -8.44
CA ASP A 111 -1.74 9.99 -9.82
C ASP A 111 -1.30 8.52 -9.88
N LYS A 112 -2.21 7.66 -10.39
CA LYS A 112 -1.99 6.20 -10.43
C LYS A 112 -0.85 5.78 -11.34
N ALA A 113 -0.35 6.67 -12.21
CA ALA A 113 0.84 6.42 -13.03
C ALA A 113 2.15 6.77 -12.31
N LYS A 114 2.08 7.31 -11.08
CA LYS A 114 3.24 7.73 -10.28
C LYS A 114 3.12 7.22 -8.85
N VAL A 115 2.99 5.91 -8.73
CA VAL A 115 3.06 5.19 -7.47
C VAL A 115 4.45 4.58 -7.38
N HIS A 116 5.15 4.82 -6.28
CA HIS A 116 6.49 4.31 -6.03
C HIS A 116 6.50 3.52 -4.73
N VAL A 117 7.51 2.68 -4.54
CA VAL A 117 7.68 1.90 -3.31
C VAL A 117 9.11 2.01 -2.79
N ALA A 118 9.24 2.13 -1.47
CA ALA A 118 10.52 2.13 -0.77
C ALA A 118 10.35 1.49 0.62
N GLY A 119 11.46 1.09 1.24
CA GLY A 119 11.43 0.53 2.58
C GLY A 119 12.82 0.26 3.14
N ILE A 120 12.87 -0.19 4.40
CA ILE A 120 14.10 -0.54 5.10
C ILE A 120 14.11 -2.02 5.50
N SER A 121 15.28 -2.67 5.50
CA SER A 121 15.45 -4.05 5.95
C SER A 121 14.46 -4.98 5.21
N ALA A 122 13.59 -5.70 5.92
CA ALA A 122 12.55 -6.52 5.33
C ALA A 122 11.59 -5.74 4.41
N GLY A 123 11.23 -4.50 4.77
CA GLY A 123 10.43 -3.63 3.90
C GLY A 123 11.19 -3.21 2.65
N GLY A 124 12.51 -3.08 2.72
CA GLY A 124 13.37 -2.80 1.56
C GLY A 124 13.48 -4.00 0.62
N ALA A 125 13.68 -5.20 1.17
CA ALA A 125 13.66 -6.44 0.38
C ALA A 125 12.30 -6.64 -0.30
N PHE A 126 11.21 -6.39 0.42
CA PHE A 126 9.87 -6.50 -0.14
C PHE A 126 9.57 -5.41 -1.18
N ALA A 127 10.04 -4.17 -0.97
CA ALA A 127 9.95 -3.10 -1.97
C ALA A 127 10.65 -3.50 -3.28
N GLY A 128 11.81 -4.17 -3.21
CA GLY A 128 12.50 -4.70 -4.38
C GLY A 128 11.69 -5.75 -5.14
N TYR A 129 10.99 -6.64 -4.41
CA TYR A 129 10.05 -7.58 -5.04
C TYR A 129 8.89 -6.85 -5.72
N LEU A 130 8.24 -5.90 -5.05
CA LEU A 130 7.12 -5.15 -5.61
C LEU A 130 7.53 -4.37 -6.88
N ALA A 131 8.66 -3.67 -6.83
CA ALA A 131 9.18 -2.93 -7.99
C ALA A 131 9.55 -3.86 -9.18
N SER A 132 9.90 -5.12 -8.92
CA SER A 132 10.33 -6.06 -9.97
C SER A 132 9.18 -6.91 -10.53
N CYS A 133 8.27 -7.35 -9.66
CA CYS A 133 7.23 -8.33 -9.98
C CYS A 133 5.83 -7.72 -10.07
N HIS A 134 5.64 -6.48 -9.60
CA HIS A 134 4.39 -5.72 -9.64
C HIS A 134 4.62 -4.34 -10.29
N SER A 135 5.45 -4.30 -11.35
CA SER A 135 5.87 -3.07 -12.04
C SER A 135 4.76 -2.39 -12.86
N ASP A 136 3.62 -3.04 -13.02
CA ASP A 136 2.40 -2.43 -13.56
C ASP A 136 1.70 -1.52 -12.52
N VAL A 137 2.02 -1.70 -11.24
CA VAL A 137 1.52 -0.91 -10.11
C VAL A 137 2.55 0.09 -9.59
N PHE A 138 3.84 -0.26 -9.56
CA PHE A 138 4.93 0.49 -8.88
C PHE A 138 6.08 0.90 -9.81
#